data_AF-A0A445ETH8-F1
#
_entry.id   AF-A0A445ETH8-F1
#
_cell.length_a   1.000
_cell.length_b   1.000
_cell.length_c   1.000
_cell.angle_alpha   90.00
_cell.angle_beta   90.00
_cell.angle_gamma   90.00
#
_symmetry.space_group_name_H-M   'P 1'
#
loop_
_entity.id
_entity.type
_entity.pdbx_description
1 polymer ?
#
loop_
_entity_poly.entity_id
_entity_poly.type
_entity_poly.pdbx_seq_one_letter_code
_entity_poly.pdbx_strand_id
1 'polypeptide(L)'
;MEIVIKKRGSFVKLTWFRRLKEHIVLDNDIQIQRYVKCHIMLLFGTIMFGDKSAAGVHWKFLPLLRNFGGIREFSWGSACLAHLYRALCRATRVNCKEIDGPLTLLLTWAWIRLPFLSPIPGNPRVFPLANRYHSLAHYRRVLDDLQEGQFVWEAYAVDRIVPGLIPADILHHSVIWSATVPLISFECIEWHASDRLRRQFGLSQGVPQQERNLGHAHGEVLTGPKNEDWSAVHSLWVMQWTNRYSHILSDPLVPLHSPLDIYMQWYRGAYESIFSQITPLNSSNDNVNGIIISNGFSHTNFTPSAVCNKICP
;
A
#
# COMPACT_ATOMS: atom_id res chain seq x y z
N MET A 1 -27.31 -23.80 -3.01
CA MET A 1 -26.22 -24.28 -3.88
C MET A 1 -24.97 -24.35 -3.01
N GLU A 2 -24.70 -25.53 -2.45
CA GLU A 2 -23.47 -25.77 -1.69
C GLU A 2 -22.29 -25.69 -2.66
N ILE A 3 -21.38 -24.75 -2.39
CA ILE A 3 -20.16 -24.60 -3.18
C ILE A 3 -19.23 -25.74 -2.77
N VAL A 4 -19.22 -26.83 -3.54
CA VAL A 4 -18.13 -27.81 -3.47
C VAL A 4 -16.89 -27.16 -4.09
N ILE A 5 -16.13 -26.43 -3.27
CA ILE A 5 -14.80 -25.95 -3.64
C ILE A 5 -13.94 -27.19 -3.85
N LYS A 6 -13.65 -27.53 -5.11
CA LYS A 6 -12.72 -28.61 -5.47
C LYS A 6 -11.35 -28.23 -4.90
N LYS A 7 -11.00 -28.80 -3.74
CA LYS A 7 -9.77 -28.53 -2.97
C LYS A 7 -8.52 -28.85 -3.79
N ARG A 8 -8.00 -27.88 -4.52
CA ARG A 8 -6.58 -27.80 -4.92
C ARG A 8 -6.13 -26.35 -4.79
N GLY A 9 -5.69 -25.99 -3.57
CA GLY A 9 -5.12 -24.68 -3.24
C GLY A 9 -6.05 -23.75 -2.45
N SER A 10 -5.45 -22.77 -1.74
CA SER A 10 -6.16 -21.77 -0.93
C SER A 10 -6.80 -20.63 -1.76
N PHE A 11 -6.92 -20.81 -3.08
CA PHE A 11 -7.38 -19.78 -4.01
C PHE A 11 -8.55 -20.27 -4.86
N VAL A 12 -9.49 -19.36 -5.15
CA VAL A 12 -10.57 -19.57 -6.13
C VAL A 12 -10.20 -18.83 -7.42
N LYS A 13 -10.30 -19.51 -8.57
CA LYS A 13 -9.92 -18.95 -9.86
C LYS A 13 -10.79 -17.74 -10.24
N LEU A 14 -10.17 -16.67 -10.75
CA LEU A 14 -10.92 -15.49 -11.21
C LEU A 14 -11.81 -15.80 -12.41
N THR A 15 -11.38 -16.71 -13.29
CA THR A 15 -12.20 -17.17 -14.43
C THR A 15 -13.52 -17.80 -13.98
N TRP A 16 -13.54 -18.45 -12.82
CA TRP A 16 -14.77 -19.01 -12.25
C TRP A 16 -15.73 -17.90 -11.82
N PHE A 17 -15.25 -16.87 -11.11
CA PHE A 17 -16.08 -15.72 -10.74
C PHE A 17 -16.59 -14.94 -11.95
N ARG A 18 -15.80 -14.79 -13.02
CA ARG A 18 -16.25 -14.14 -14.27
C ARG A 18 -17.40 -14.91 -14.91
N ARG A 19 -17.24 -16.21 -15.12
CA ARG A 19 -18.30 -17.08 -15.67
C ARG A 19 -19.56 -17.07 -14.80
N LEU A 20 -19.40 -17.18 -13.48
CA LEU A 20 -20.53 -17.11 -12.56
C LEU A 20 -21.27 -15.78 -12.70
N LYS A 21 -20.52 -14.66 -12.69
CA LYS A 21 -21.07 -13.31 -12.83
C LYS A 21 -21.83 -13.12 -14.17
N GLU A 22 -21.29 -13.64 -15.26
CA GLU A 22 -21.89 -13.57 -16.61
C GLU A 22 -23.20 -14.37 -16.73
N HIS A 23 -23.42 -15.38 -15.88
CA HIS A 23 -24.62 -16.22 -15.91
C HIS A 23 -25.67 -15.85 -14.86
N ILE A 24 -25.42 -14.81 -14.05
CA ILE A 24 -26.40 -14.32 -13.08
C ILE A 24 -27.39 -13.38 -13.79
N VAL A 25 -28.67 -13.73 -13.77
CA VAL A 25 -29.78 -12.87 -14.19
C VAL A 25 -30.18 -11.96 -13.02
N LEU A 26 -30.26 -10.64 -13.24
CA LEU A 26 -30.50 -9.64 -12.20
C LEU A 26 -32.00 -9.39 -11.98
N ASP A 27 -32.72 -10.42 -11.58
CA ASP A 27 -34.19 -10.42 -11.45
C ASP A 27 -34.71 -10.24 -10.01
N ASN A 28 -33.87 -10.41 -9.00
CA ASN A 28 -34.21 -10.22 -7.59
C ASN A 28 -32.97 -9.83 -6.76
N ASP A 29 -33.21 -9.38 -5.53
CA ASP A 29 -32.17 -8.92 -4.61
C ASP A 29 -31.10 -9.99 -4.33
N ILE A 30 -31.48 -11.27 -4.26
CA ILE A 30 -30.54 -12.37 -4.00
C ILE A 30 -29.54 -12.49 -5.15
N GLN A 31 -30.00 -12.39 -6.40
CA GLN A 31 -29.13 -12.44 -7.56
C GLN A 31 -28.27 -11.18 -7.68
N ILE A 32 -28.82 -10.00 -7.41
CA ILE A 32 -28.05 -8.74 -7.35
C ILE A 32 -26.94 -8.86 -6.31
N GLN A 33 -27.23 -9.34 -5.10
CA GLN A 33 -26.22 -9.55 -4.06
C GLN A 33 -25.14 -10.55 -4.51
N ARG A 34 -25.52 -11.66 -5.16
CA ARG A 34 -24.55 -12.63 -5.69
C ARG A 34 -23.65 -12.00 -6.76
N TYR A 35 -24.22 -11.22 -7.67
CA TYR A 35 -23.49 -10.50 -8.69
C TYR A 35 -22.46 -9.54 -8.07
N VAL A 36 -22.89 -8.74 -7.09
CA VAL A 36 -22.02 -7.80 -6.39
C VAL A 36 -20.91 -8.53 -5.63
N LYS A 37 -21.21 -9.63 -4.91
CA LYS A 37 -20.20 -10.44 -4.23
C LYS A 37 -19.17 -11.02 -5.21
N CYS A 38 -19.60 -11.50 -6.38
CA CYS A 38 -18.69 -11.95 -7.43
C CYS A 38 -17.81 -10.80 -7.94
N HIS A 39 -18.39 -9.63 -8.12
CA HIS A 39 -17.66 -8.44 -8.54
C HIS A 39 -16.61 -8.01 -7.51
N ILE A 40 -16.95 -8.01 -6.22
CA ILE A 40 -16.01 -7.73 -5.13
C ILE A 40 -14.85 -8.74 -5.13
N MET A 41 -15.12 -10.04 -5.25
CA MET A 41 -14.07 -11.06 -5.32
C MET A 41 -13.15 -10.88 -6.55
N LEU A 42 -13.69 -10.42 -7.68
CA LEU A 42 -12.89 -10.07 -8.85
C LEU A 42 -12.00 -8.85 -8.57
N LEU A 43 -12.52 -7.79 -7.94
CA LEU A 43 -11.74 -6.62 -7.54
C LEU A 43 -10.63 -7.00 -6.55
N PHE A 44 -10.92 -7.91 -5.62
CA PHE A 44 -9.95 -8.42 -4.65
C PHE A 44 -8.79 -9.12 -5.35
N GLY A 45 -9.05 -10.03 -6.28
CA GLY A 45 -7.98 -10.77 -6.96
C GLY A 45 -7.27 -10.03 -8.08
N THR A 46 -7.80 -8.90 -8.57
CA THR A 46 -7.20 -8.16 -9.69
C THR A 46 -6.54 -6.85 -9.27
N ILE A 47 -7.12 -6.13 -8.32
CA ILE A 47 -6.70 -4.75 -7.99
C ILE A 47 -6.19 -4.64 -6.56
N MET A 48 -6.87 -5.25 -5.58
CA MET A 48 -6.61 -4.95 -4.16
C MET A 48 -5.68 -5.94 -3.45
N PHE A 49 -5.79 -7.23 -3.75
CA PHE A 49 -5.07 -8.32 -3.07
C PHE A 49 -4.52 -9.33 -4.09
N GLY A 50 -4.32 -8.90 -5.34
CA GLY A 50 -3.80 -9.74 -6.40
C GLY A 50 -2.38 -10.20 -6.10
N ASP A 51 -2.10 -11.47 -6.36
CA ASP A 51 -0.75 -12.00 -6.37
C ASP A 51 -0.14 -11.90 -7.79
N LYS A 52 1.13 -12.31 -7.92
CA LYS A 52 1.88 -12.29 -9.19
C LYS A 52 1.20 -13.06 -10.32
N SER A 53 0.41 -14.09 -10.00
CA SER A 53 -0.22 -14.93 -11.00
C SER A 53 -1.46 -14.28 -11.61
N ALA A 54 -2.08 -13.33 -10.88
CA ALA A 54 -3.38 -12.75 -11.19
C ALA A 54 -4.45 -13.81 -11.58
N ALA A 55 -4.29 -15.05 -11.10
CA ALA A 55 -5.07 -16.20 -11.55
C ALA A 55 -6.24 -16.51 -10.61
N GLY A 56 -6.13 -16.10 -9.34
CA GLY A 56 -7.10 -16.40 -8.31
C GLY A 56 -7.13 -15.37 -7.19
N VAL A 57 -8.11 -15.53 -6.31
CA VAL A 57 -8.28 -14.76 -5.07
C VAL A 57 -8.40 -15.72 -3.91
N HIS A 58 -7.76 -15.40 -2.79
CA HIS A 58 -7.74 -16.28 -1.63
C HIS A 58 -9.15 -16.45 -1.05
N TRP A 59 -9.54 -17.69 -0.70
CA TRP A 59 -10.91 -17.96 -0.24
C TRP A 59 -11.22 -17.34 1.14
N LYS A 60 -10.20 -16.91 1.89
CA LYS A 60 -10.32 -16.23 3.20
C LYS A 60 -11.29 -15.05 3.21
N PHE A 61 -11.51 -14.41 2.06
CA PHE A 61 -12.43 -13.28 1.93
C PHE A 61 -13.91 -13.71 1.84
N LEU A 62 -14.19 -14.96 1.44
CA LEU A 62 -15.58 -15.43 1.26
C LEU A 62 -16.45 -15.31 2.52
N PRO A 63 -15.96 -15.66 3.74
CA PRO A 63 -16.73 -15.45 4.97
C PRO A 63 -17.13 -14.00 5.20
N LEU A 64 -16.27 -13.02 4.85
CA LEU A 64 -16.56 -11.59 5.01
C LEU A 64 -17.68 -11.11 4.09
N LEU A 65 -17.90 -11.80 2.96
CA LEU A 65 -18.97 -11.49 2.01
C LEU A 65 -20.28 -12.24 2.32
N ARG A 66 -20.35 -13.01 3.40
CA ARG A 66 -21.55 -13.79 3.74
C ARG A 66 -22.73 -12.87 4.06
N ASN A 67 -22.56 -11.95 5.02
CA ASN A 67 -23.55 -10.93 5.35
C ASN A 67 -23.37 -9.72 4.42
N PHE A 68 -24.29 -9.54 3.47
CA PHE A 68 -24.18 -8.47 2.48
C PHE A 68 -24.20 -7.06 3.10
N GLY A 69 -25.07 -6.84 4.10
CA GLY A 69 -25.20 -5.53 4.76
C GLY A 69 -23.94 -5.13 5.53
N GLY A 70 -23.21 -6.10 6.08
CA GLY A 70 -21.97 -5.88 6.83
C GLY A 70 -20.73 -5.67 5.96
N ILE A 71 -20.79 -5.89 4.63
CA ILE A 71 -19.62 -5.75 3.75
C ILE A 71 -19.01 -4.34 3.84
N ARG A 72 -19.84 -3.31 3.98
CA ARG A 72 -19.40 -1.90 4.05
C ARG A 72 -18.74 -1.51 5.38
N GLU A 73 -18.88 -2.34 6.42
CA GLU A 73 -18.37 -2.05 7.76
C GLU A 73 -16.86 -2.37 7.88
N PHE A 74 -16.34 -3.18 6.95
CA PHE A 74 -14.91 -3.50 6.89
C PHE A 74 -14.11 -2.35 6.29
N SER A 75 -12.95 -2.06 6.88
CA SER A 75 -11.99 -1.09 6.33
C SER A 75 -11.16 -1.71 5.20
N TRP A 76 -11.77 -1.93 4.04
CA TRP A 76 -11.11 -2.51 2.86
C TRP A 76 -9.90 -1.69 2.40
N GLY A 77 -9.96 -0.35 2.53
CA GLY A 77 -8.85 0.54 2.22
C GLY A 77 -7.64 0.29 3.11
N SER A 78 -7.85 0.17 4.43
CA SER A 78 -6.77 -0.15 5.38
C SER A 78 -6.19 -1.54 5.15
N ALA A 79 -7.04 -2.52 4.85
CA ALA A 79 -6.59 -3.86 4.48
C ALA A 79 -5.71 -3.82 3.23
N CYS A 80 -6.14 -3.11 2.19
CA CYS A 80 -5.38 -2.97 0.95
C CYS A 80 -4.04 -2.25 1.18
N LEU A 81 -4.03 -1.20 2.01
CA LEU A 81 -2.82 -0.49 2.39
C LEU A 81 -1.85 -1.38 3.19
N ALA A 82 -2.34 -2.26 4.06
CA ALA A 82 -1.50 -3.25 4.76
C ALA A 82 -0.78 -4.17 3.77
N HIS A 83 -1.50 -4.71 2.78
CA HIS A 83 -0.90 -5.56 1.75
C HIS A 83 0.08 -4.78 0.87
N LEU A 84 -0.20 -3.51 0.56
CA LEU A 84 0.73 -2.65 -0.16
C LEU A 84 2.03 -2.45 0.62
N TYR A 85 1.94 -2.12 1.90
CA TYR A 85 3.10 -1.90 2.76
C TYR A 85 3.94 -3.17 2.84
N ARG A 86 3.31 -4.32 3.11
CA ARG A 86 3.98 -5.63 3.12
C ARG A 86 4.68 -5.92 1.79
N ALA A 87 4.03 -5.64 0.65
CA ALA A 87 4.63 -5.85 -0.66
C ALA A 87 5.85 -4.95 -0.89
N LEU A 88 5.78 -3.68 -0.49
CA LEU A 88 6.88 -2.73 -0.58
C LEU A 88 8.09 -3.19 0.23
N CYS A 89 7.95 -3.64 1.48
CA CYS A 89 9.12 -4.17 2.23
C CYS A 89 9.58 -5.55 1.79
N ARG A 90 8.76 -6.36 1.12
CA ARG A 90 9.31 -7.51 0.39
C ARG A 90 10.15 -7.08 -0.80
N ALA A 91 9.74 -6.04 -1.52
CA ALA A 91 10.43 -5.53 -2.69
C ALA A 91 11.77 -4.84 -2.36
N THR A 92 11.96 -4.37 -1.12
CA THR A 92 13.25 -3.80 -0.67
C THR A 92 14.34 -4.85 -0.45
N ARG A 93 13.97 -6.13 -0.38
CA ARG A 93 14.93 -7.22 -0.16
C ARG A 93 15.77 -7.44 -1.41
N VAL A 94 17.06 -7.61 -1.18
CA VAL A 94 18.12 -7.72 -2.21
C VAL A 94 17.88 -8.79 -3.27
N ASN A 95 17.21 -9.89 -2.87
CA ASN A 95 16.91 -11.03 -3.73
C ASN A 95 15.53 -10.94 -4.41
N CYS A 96 14.78 -9.87 -4.16
CA CYS A 96 13.43 -9.72 -4.71
C CYS A 96 13.50 -9.21 -6.14
N LYS A 97 12.94 -9.97 -7.09
CA LYS A 97 12.96 -9.64 -8.52
C LYS A 97 11.68 -8.97 -9.01
N GLU A 98 10.60 -9.08 -8.25
CA GLU A 98 9.27 -8.61 -8.64
C GLU A 98 8.49 -8.22 -7.39
N ILE A 99 7.67 -7.18 -7.52
CA ILE A 99 6.74 -6.72 -6.50
C ILE A 99 5.33 -7.27 -6.79
N ASP A 100 4.60 -7.64 -5.74
CA ASP A 100 3.22 -8.10 -5.79
C ASP A 100 2.27 -7.11 -5.09
N GLY A 101 0.98 -7.44 -4.96
CA GLY A 101 0.01 -6.62 -4.24
C GLY A 101 -0.64 -5.52 -5.10
N PRO A 102 -1.28 -4.53 -4.45
CA PRO A 102 -2.10 -3.52 -5.14
C PRO A 102 -1.28 -2.43 -5.83
N LEU A 103 -0.52 -2.81 -6.86
CA LEU A 103 0.36 -1.89 -7.62
C LEU A 103 -0.41 -0.75 -8.29
N THR A 104 -1.68 -0.98 -8.66
CA THR A 104 -2.56 0.07 -9.17
C THR A 104 -2.69 1.23 -8.17
N LEU A 105 -2.76 0.94 -6.86
CA LEU A 105 -2.80 1.99 -5.84
C LEU A 105 -1.48 2.74 -5.74
N LEU A 106 -0.35 2.04 -5.82
CA LEU A 106 0.97 2.67 -5.81
C LEU A 106 1.16 3.60 -7.02
N LEU A 107 0.77 3.16 -8.21
CA LEU A 107 0.81 3.96 -9.43
C LEU A 107 -0.12 5.18 -9.33
N THR A 108 -1.35 4.97 -8.83
CA THR A 108 -2.32 6.05 -8.60
C THR A 108 -1.74 7.10 -7.65
N TRP A 109 -1.19 6.65 -6.53
CA TRP A 109 -0.54 7.51 -5.54
C TRP A 109 0.61 8.29 -6.18
N ALA A 110 1.47 7.62 -6.94
CA ALA A 110 2.59 8.27 -7.61
C ALA A 110 2.11 9.35 -8.59
N TRP A 111 1.10 9.09 -9.42
CA TRP A 111 0.58 10.09 -10.37
C TRP A 111 -0.10 11.28 -9.70
N ILE A 112 -0.83 11.04 -8.61
CA ILE A 112 -1.47 12.11 -7.85
C ILE A 112 -0.43 13.03 -7.19
N ARG A 113 0.70 12.46 -6.75
CA ARG A 113 1.76 13.19 -6.03
C ARG A 113 2.86 13.74 -6.95
N LEU A 114 3.08 13.11 -8.09
CA LEU A 114 4.06 13.44 -9.11
C LEU A 114 3.35 13.53 -10.47
N PRO A 115 2.58 14.60 -10.74
CA PRO A 115 1.73 14.69 -11.93
C PRO A 115 2.49 14.56 -13.26
N PHE A 116 3.78 14.89 -13.28
CA PHE A 116 4.64 14.74 -14.45
C PHE A 116 4.92 13.28 -14.83
N LEU A 117 4.65 12.32 -13.92
CA LEU A 117 4.68 10.88 -14.22
C LEU A 117 3.37 10.38 -14.84
N SER A 118 2.30 11.17 -14.80
CA SER A 118 0.99 10.75 -15.29
C SER A 118 0.99 10.65 -16.82
N PRO A 119 0.46 9.54 -17.41
CA PRO A 119 0.36 9.39 -18.86
C PRO A 119 -0.59 10.42 -19.51
N ILE A 120 -1.50 11.02 -18.74
CA ILE A 120 -2.41 12.09 -19.18
C ILE A 120 -2.42 13.18 -18.11
N PRO A 121 -1.77 14.34 -18.35
CA PRO A 121 -1.86 15.48 -17.46
C PRO A 121 -3.32 15.96 -17.35
N GLY A 122 -3.84 16.12 -16.13
CA GLY A 122 -5.14 16.78 -15.88
C GLY A 122 -6.39 15.91 -15.94
N ASN A 123 -6.31 14.58 -16.16
CA ASN A 123 -7.47 13.70 -16.10
C ASN A 123 -7.27 12.53 -15.11
N PRO A 124 -7.63 12.70 -13.82
CA PRO A 124 -7.50 11.65 -12.81
C PRO A 124 -8.51 10.50 -13.00
N ARG A 125 -9.46 10.62 -13.93
CA ARG A 125 -10.56 9.66 -14.14
C ARG A 125 -10.24 8.61 -15.21
N VAL A 126 -9.14 8.75 -15.94
CA VAL A 126 -8.75 7.79 -16.98
C VAL A 126 -7.75 6.80 -16.40
N PHE A 127 -8.28 5.78 -15.74
CA PHE A 127 -7.61 4.48 -15.61
C PHE A 127 -8.01 3.66 -16.82
N PRO A 128 -7.28 3.73 -17.96
CA PRO A 128 -6.29 2.67 -18.21
C PRO A 128 -5.19 2.99 -19.26
N LEU A 129 -4.03 2.36 -19.07
CA LEU A 129 -2.94 1.99 -20.01
C LEU A 129 -1.59 2.30 -19.36
N ALA A 130 -1.22 1.43 -18.42
CA ALA A 130 0.15 1.28 -17.93
C ALA A 130 1.08 0.72 -19.04
N ASN A 131 0.98 1.23 -20.28
CA ASN A 131 1.71 0.73 -21.45
C ASN A 131 2.77 1.71 -22.00
N ARG A 132 3.05 2.82 -21.31
CA ARG A 132 4.31 3.55 -21.52
C ARG A 132 5.30 3.12 -20.44
N TYR A 133 5.78 1.89 -20.55
CA TYR A 133 6.87 1.41 -19.71
C TYR A 133 8.15 2.16 -20.10
N HIS A 134 8.45 3.22 -19.36
CA HIS A 134 9.82 3.71 -19.27
C HIS A 134 10.64 2.68 -18.49
N SER A 135 11.93 2.55 -18.82
CA SER A 135 12.81 1.62 -18.09
C SER A 135 12.92 2.02 -16.62
N LEU A 136 13.20 1.06 -15.74
CA LEU A 136 13.47 1.34 -14.32
C LEU A 136 14.56 2.42 -14.15
N ALA A 137 15.54 2.45 -15.06
CA ALA A 137 16.58 3.46 -15.08
C ALA A 137 16.05 4.88 -15.36
N HIS A 138 15.03 5.01 -16.20
CA HIS A 138 14.38 6.30 -16.44
C HIS A 138 13.65 6.81 -15.18
N TYR A 139 12.82 5.97 -14.56
CA TYR A 139 12.12 6.38 -13.33
C TYR A 139 13.07 6.73 -12.18
N ARG A 140 14.19 6.00 -12.04
CA ARG A 140 15.24 6.34 -11.06
C ARG A 140 15.80 7.74 -11.30
N ARG A 141 16.27 8.04 -12.52
CA ARG A 141 16.78 9.37 -12.86
C ARG A 141 15.75 10.47 -12.58
N VAL A 142 14.50 10.26 -12.98
CA VAL A 142 13.43 11.23 -12.75
C VAL A 142 13.18 11.48 -11.27
N LEU A 143 13.33 10.46 -10.41
CA LEU A 143 13.24 10.62 -8.95
C LEU A 143 14.51 11.26 -8.37
N ASP A 144 15.69 10.94 -8.91
CA ASP A 144 16.97 11.53 -8.48
C ASP A 144 17.03 13.04 -8.81
N ASP A 145 16.41 13.45 -9.92
CA ASP A 145 16.34 14.84 -10.39
C ASP A 145 15.17 15.64 -9.79
N LEU A 146 14.36 15.03 -8.90
CA LEU A 146 13.15 15.63 -8.34
C LEU A 146 13.47 16.93 -7.59
N GLN A 147 12.84 18.03 -8.02
CA GLN A 147 13.01 19.35 -7.42
C GLN A 147 11.96 19.66 -6.34
N GLU A 148 12.30 20.56 -5.42
CA GLU A 148 11.36 21.11 -4.45
C GLU A 148 10.17 21.76 -5.18
N GLY A 149 8.95 21.36 -4.82
CA GLY A 149 7.71 21.85 -5.45
C GLY A 149 7.15 20.97 -6.59
N GLN A 150 7.91 20.01 -7.11
CA GLN A 150 7.37 19.03 -8.06
C GLN A 150 6.54 17.93 -7.38
N PHE A 151 6.76 17.72 -6.09
CA PHE A 151 5.96 16.82 -5.26
C PHE A 151 4.74 17.54 -4.67
N VAL A 152 3.55 17.01 -4.92
CA VAL A 152 2.31 17.53 -4.38
C VAL A 152 2.09 16.96 -2.98
N TRP A 153 2.49 17.73 -1.96
CA TRP A 153 2.38 17.32 -0.56
C TRP A 153 0.95 17.20 -0.05
N GLU A 154 -0.02 17.98 -0.51
CA GLU A 154 -1.40 17.93 0.01
C GLU A 154 -2.40 17.57 -1.09
N ALA A 155 -2.17 16.47 -1.81
CA ALA A 155 -2.97 16.12 -2.98
C ALA A 155 -4.45 15.79 -2.68
N TYR A 156 -4.78 15.59 -1.40
CA TYR A 156 -6.16 15.39 -0.94
C TYR A 156 -6.72 16.59 -0.18
N ALA A 157 -6.08 17.76 -0.26
CA ALA A 157 -6.67 18.98 0.27
C ALA A 157 -7.99 19.30 -0.47
N VAL A 158 -8.94 19.88 0.26
CA VAL A 158 -10.33 20.10 -0.23
C VAL A 158 -10.36 20.94 -1.51
N ASP A 159 -9.41 21.87 -1.66
CA ASP A 159 -9.25 22.74 -2.82
C ASP A 159 -8.60 22.05 -4.04
N ARG A 160 -7.92 20.90 -3.84
CA ARG A 160 -7.21 20.16 -4.89
C ARG A 160 -7.97 18.95 -5.40
N ILE A 161 -8.97 18.47 -4.66
CA ILE A 161 -9.81 17.35 -5.08
C ILE A 161 -10.90 17.87 -6.02
N VAL A 162 -10.97 17.30 -7.23
CA VAL A 162 -12.08 17.56 -8.15
C VAL A 162 -13.42 17.23 -7.46
N PRO A 163 -14.41 18.13 -7.46
CA PRO A 163 -15.70 17.87 -6.82
C PRO A 163 -16.31 16.53 -7.27
N GLY A 164 -16.75 15.73 -6.29
CA GLY A 164 -17.31 14.40 -6.51
C GLY A 164 -16.31 13.29 -6.84
N LEU A 165 -14.99 13.56 -6.82
CA LEU A 165 -13.98 12.50 -6.98
C LEU A 165 -13.92 11.58 -5.76
N ILE A 166 -13.92 12.17 -4.56
CA ILE A 166 -14.02 11.42 -3.30
C ILE A 166 -15.45 11.61 -2.77
N PRO A 167 -16.21 10.52 -2.56
CA PRO A 167 -17.52 10.57 -1.93
C PRO A 167 -17.50 11.34 -0.60
N ALA A 168 -18.54 12.13 -0.34
CA ALA A 168 -18.60 13.02 0.82
C ALA A 168 -18.55 12.27 2.16
N ASP A 169 -19.12 11.08 2.23
CA ASP A 169 -19.06 10.16 3.36
C ASP A 169 -17.61 9.74 3.67
N ILE A 170 -16.79 9.52 2.64
CA ILE A 170 -15.36 9.21 2.82
C ILE A 170 -14.59 10.45 3.30
N LEU A 171 -14.87 11.63 2.74
CA LEU A 171 -14.24 12.88 3.16
C LEU A 171 -14.59 13.26 4.60
N HIS A 172 -15.80 12.95 5.07
CA HIS A 172 -16.23 13.22 6.44
C HIS A 172 -15.35 12.50 7.48
N HIS A 173 -14.75 11.38 7.10
CA HIS A 173 -13.83 10.62 7.94
C HIS A 173 -12.35 10.96 7.71
N SER A 174 -12.03 12.01 6.95
CA SER A 174 -10.64 12.36 6.58
C SER A 174 -9.70 12.59 7.77
N VAL A 175 -10.22 12.96 8.93
CA VAL A 175 -9.44 13.14 10.17
C VAL A 175 -8.65 11.88 10.55
N ILE A 176 -9.20 10.68 10.30
CA ILE A 176 -8.54 9.41 10.67
C ILE A 176 -7.42 9.03 9.72
N TRP A 177 -7.29 9.70 8.56
CA TRP A 177 -6.26 9.37 7.56
C TRP A 177 -4.85 9.66 8.08
N SER A 178 -4.72 10.57 9.05
CA SER A 178 -3.45 10.90 9.69
C SER A 178 -3.14 9.99 10.90
N ALA A 179 -4.01 9.05 11.27
CA ALA A 179 -3.82 8.27 12.50
C ALA A 179 -2.61 7.33 12.42
N THR A 180 -1.73 7.34 13.43
CA THR A 180 -0.57 6.44 13.50
C THR A 180 -0.95 5.12 14.18
N VAL A 181 -1.34 4.10 13.39
CA VAL A 181 -2.03 2.89 13.90
C VAL A 181 -1.65 1.60 13.14
N PRO A 182 -1.95 0.40 13.69
CA PRO A 182 -1.75 -0.83 12.93
C PRO A 182 -2.84 -1.01 11.87
N LEU A 183 -2.45 -1.34 10.64
CA LEU A 183 -3.33 -1.80 9.57
C LEU A 183 -3.46 -3.31 9.66
N ILE A 184 -4.69 -3.82 9.58
CA ILE A 184 -4.99 -5.23 9.88
C ILE A 184 -5.76 -5.85 8.71
N SER A 185 -5.26 -6.97 8.21
CA SER A 185 -5.95 -7.81 7.23
C SER A 185 -5.58 -9.27 7.41
N PHE A 186 -6.40 -10.02 8.17
CA PHE A 186 -6.12 -11.43 8.50
C PHE A 186 -4.70 -11.55 9.12
N GLU A 187 -3.81 -12.34 8.53
CA GLU A 187 -2.40 -12.50 8.93
C GLU A 187 -1.53 -11.26 8.70
N CYS A 188 -1.99 -10.34 7.84
CA CYS A 188 -1.20 -9.19 7.44
C CYS A 188 -1.40 -8.05 8.44
N ILE A 189 -0.39 -7.84 9.28
CA ILE A 189 -0.26 -6.67 10.16
C ILE A 189 0.86 -5.79 9.61
N GLU A 190 0.56 -4.50 9.43
CA GLU A 190 1.52 -3.47 9.05
C GLU A 190 1.30 -2.20 9.86
N TRP A 191 2.35 -1.38 10.04
CA TRP A 191 2.26 -0.14 10.80
C TRP A 191 2.01 1.06 9.88
N HIS A 192 0.95 1.81 10.10
CA HIS A 192 0.71 3.08 9.42
C HIS A 192 1.47 4.20 10.12
N ALA A 193 2.73 4.42 9.70
CA ALA A 193 3.62 5.46 10.23
C ALA A 193 3.33 6.84 9.60
N SER A 194 2.11 7.35 9.76
CA SER A 194 1.69 8.66 9.19
C SER A 194 2.52 9.83 9.74
N ASP A 195 3.09 9.70 10.94
CA ASP A 195 3.97 10.68 11.59
C ASP A 195 5.27 10.98 10.82
N ARG A 196 5.63 10.12 9.86
CA ARG A 196 6.78 10.30 8.95
C ARG A 196 6.46 11.13 7.72
N LEU A 197 5.19 11.32 7.43
CA LEU A 197 4.69 12.00 6.23
C LEU A 197 3.66 13.06 6.64
N ARG A 198 3.92 13.82 7.71
CA ARG A 198 3.00 14.82 8.30
C ARG A 198 2.58 15.89 7.29
N ARG A 199 3.51 16.28 6.41
CA ARG A 199 3.25 17.20 5.29
C ARG A 199 2.15 16.72 4.37
N GLN A 200 1.86 15.40 4.32
CA GLN A 200 0.75 14.88 3.54
C GLN A 200 -0.65 15.29 4.02
N PHE A 201 -0.71 15.76 5.26
CA PHE A 201 -1.93 16.12 5.97
C PHE A 201 -1.95 17.62 6.32
N GLY A 202 -1.11 18.44 5.68
CA GLY A 202 -1.02 19.88 5.95
C GLY A 202 -0.34 20.23 7.28
N LEU A 203 0.38 19.28 7.89
CA LEU A 203 1.06 19.46 9.17
C LEU A 203 2.55 19.72 8.97
N SER A 204 3.17 20.40 9.94
CA SER A 204 4.62 20.58 9.99
C SER A 204 5.34 19.23 10.16
N GLN A 205 6.42 19.00 9.41
CA GLN A 205 7.23 17.78 9.58
C GLN A 205 8.18 17.98 10.76
N GLY A 206 7.97 17.21 11.82
CA GLY A 206 8.90 17.09 12.95
C GLY A 206 9.63 15.74 12.93
N VAL A 207 10.47 15.52 13.93
CA VAL A 207 11.13 14.22 14.13
C VAL A 207 10.07 13.15 14.40
N PRO A 208 10.01 12.08 13.61
CA PRO A 208 9.03 11.02 13.81
C PRO A 208 9.33 10.22 15.07
N GLN A 209 8.32 9.51 15.56
CA GLN A 209 8.52 8.57 16.66
C GLN A 209 9.37 7.37 16.22
N GLN A 210 9.95 6.69 17.22
CA GLN A 210 10.72 5.48 17.01
C GLN A 210 9.89 4.44 16.24
N GLU A 211 10.53 3.75 15.29
CA GLU A 211 9.86 2.73 14.48
C GLU A 211 9.25 1.65 15.36
N ARG A 212 7.97 1.33 15.09
CA ARG A 212 7.28 0.29 15.84
C ARG A 212 7.73 -1.08 15.34
N ASN A 213 8.29 -1.88 16.25
CA ASN A 213 8.63 -3.27 15.97
C ASN A 213 7.36 -4.14 16.02
N LEU A 214 6.99 -4.71 14.87
CA LEU A 214 5.84 -5.60 14.73
C LEU A 214 6.17 -7.07 15.06
N GLY A 215 7.44 -7.41 15.30
CA GLY A 215 7.90 -8.75 15.64
C GLY A 215 7.46 -9.80 14.62
N HIS A 216 6.95 -10.94 15.11
CA HIS A 216 6.50 -12.05 14.27
C HIS A 216 5.33 -11.66 13.33
N ALA A 217 4.47 -10.73 13.73
CA ALA A 217 3.29 -10.35 12.95
C ALA A 217 3.64 -9.78 11.56
N HIS A 218 4.84 -9.18 11.42
CA HIS A 218 5.35 -8.70 10.14
C HIS A 218 5.76 -9.83 9.18
N GLY A 219 6.14 -10.99 9.71
CA GLY A 219 6.56 -12.14 8.93
C GLY A 219 5.45 -13.15 8.66
N GLU A 220 4.30 -13.01 9.32
CA GLU A 220 3.19 -13.95 9.25
C GLU A 220 2.69 -14.11 7.80
N VAL A 221 2.62 -15.35 7.34
CA VAL A 221 2.09 -15.75 6.02
C VAL A 221 1.10 -16.87 6.23
N LEU A 222 -0.04 -16.82 5.54
CA LEU A 222 -1.00 -17.92 5.52
C LEU A 222 -0.38 -19.14 4.83
N THR A 223 0.11 -20.09 5.62
CA THR A 223 0.52 -21.41 5.15
C THR A 223 -0.61 -22.41 5.36
N GLY A 224 -1.22 -22.85 4.25
CA GLY A 224 -2.31 -23.83 4.26
C GLY A 224 -3.69 -23.28 4.66
N PRO A 225 -4.71 -24.15 4.78
CA PRO A 225 -6.05 -23.77 5.18
C PRO A 225 -6.12 -23.54 6.70
N LYS A 226 -5.69 -22.36 7.15
CA LYS A 226 -5.91 -21.90 8.52
C LYS A 226 -7.29 -21.26 8.63
N ASN A 227 -8.19 -21.90 9.36
CA ASN A 227 -9.50 -21.33 9.72
C ASN A 227 -9.40 -20.70 11.12
N GLU A 228 -8.44 -19.80 11.30
CA GLU A 228 -8.17 -19.12 12.57
C GLU A 228 -9.08 -17.89 12.73
N ASP A 229 -9.52 -17.63 13.95
CA ASP A 229 -10.17 -16.36 14.29
C ASP A 229 -9.11 -15.27 14.50
N TRP A 230 -8.76 -14.60 13.40
CA TRP A 230 -7.77 -13.52 13.40
C TRP A 230 -8.13 -12.36 14.32
N SER A 231 -9.42 -12.15 14.64
CA SER A 231 -9.82 -11.09 15.56
C SER A 231 -9.35 -11.36 16.99
N ALA A 232 -9.38 -12.63 17.42
CA ALA A 232 -8.86 -13.07 18.69
C ALA A 232 -7.32 -13.09 18.70
N VAL A 233 -6.71 -13.66 17.65
CA VAL A 233 -5.24 -13.77 17.50
C VAL A 233 -4.58 -12.39 17.51
N HIS A 234 -5.20 -11.39 16.87
CA HIS A 234 -4.68 -10.03 16.78
C HIS A 234 -5.42 -9.03 17.68
N SER A 235 -6.04 -9.50 18.77
CA SER A 235 -6.83 -8.68 19.70
C SER A 235 -6.11 -7.41 20.16
N LEU A 236 -4.80 -7.49 20.45
CA LEU A 236 -3.97 -6.32 20.80
C LEU A 236 -3.95 -5.26 19.68
N TRP A 237 -3.75 -5.68 18.43
CA TRP A 237 -3.74 -4.80 17.27
C TRP A 237 -5.13 -4.24 16.99
N VAL A 238 -6.17 -5.08 17.10
CA VAL A 238 -7.58 -4.68 16.93
C VAL A 238 -7.95 -3.61 17.96
N MET A 239 -7.52 -3.75 19.22
CA MET A 239 -7.73 -2.75 20.25
C MET A 239 -7.06 -1.41 19.90
N GLN A 240 -5.81 -1.43 19.42
CA GLN A 240 -5.12 -0.20 18.99
C GLN A 240 -5.80 0.47 17.79
N TRP A 241 -6.20 -0.32 16.79
CA TRP A 241 -6.98 0.18 15.65
C TRP A 241 -8.34 0.76 16.06
N THR A 242 -9.00 0.14 17.03
CA THR A 242 -10.27 0.65 17.58
C THR A 242 -10.06 2.00 18.25
N ASN A 243 -8.93 2.19 18.94
CA ASN A 243 -8.53 3.46 19.57
C ASN A 243 -7.79 4.43 18.61
N ARG A 244 -8.00 4.33 17.29
CA ARG A 244 -7.29 5.15 16.29
C ARG A 244 -7.50 6.66 16.43
N TYR A 245 -8.66 7.10 16.92
CA TYR A 245 -8.93 8.54 17.10
C TYR A 245 -7.99 9.21 18.09
N SER A 246 -7.48 8.46 19.08
CA SER A 246 -6.48 8.95 20.04
C SER A 246 -5.06 9.04 19.46
N HIS A 247 -4.86 8.60 18.22
CA HIS A 247 -3.56 8.53 17.54
C HIS A 247 -3.53 9.38 16.26
N ILE A 248 -4.52 10.26 16.08
CA ILE A 248 -4.57 11.26 15.01
C ILE A 248 -3.45 12.27 15.21
N LEU A 249 -2.79 12.68 14.13
CA LEU A 249 -1.71 13.66 14.21
C LEU A 249 -2.26 15.06 14.51
N SER A 250 -1.51 15.81 15.30
CA SER A 250 -1.77 17.22 15.59
C SER A 250 -0.46 17.99 15.62
N ASP A 251 -0.51 19.28 15.30
CA ASP A 251 0.64 20.15 15.50
C ASP A 251 0.93 20.32 17.01
N PRO A 252 2.21 20.47 17.37
CA PRO A 252 2.58 20.70 18.76
C PRO A 252 1.97 22.01 19.28
N LEU A 253 1.56 22.01 20.55
CA LEU A 253 0.98 23.18 21.22
C LEU A 253 1.95 24.37 21.29
N VAL A 254 3.27 24.09 21.19
CA VAL A 254 4.32 25.10 21.17
C VAL A 254 4.98 25.10 19.78
N PRO A 255 4.99 26.22 19.06
CA PRO A 255 5.71 26.32 17.79
C PRO A 255 7.19 26.01 18.00
N LEU A 256 7.70 25.00 17.30
CA LEU A 256 9.15 24.82 17.17
C LEU A 256 9.67 25.90 16.22
N HIS A 257 10.76 26.58 16.60
CA HIS A 257 11.56 27.31 15.63
C HIS A 257 12.23 26.29 14.70
N SER A 258 12.05 26.44 13.39
CA SER A 258 12.69 25.60 12.37
C SER A 258 12.45 24.08 12.48
N PRO A 259 11.19 23.59 12.48
CA PRO A 259 10.89 22.16 12.59
C PRO A 259 11.51 21.33 11.44
N LEU A 260 11.63 21.92 10.25
CA LEU A 260 12.24 21.27 9.09
C LEU A 260 13.75 21.06 9.27
N ASP A 261 14.48 22.04 9.82
CA ASP A 261 15.93 21.91 10.02
C ASP A 261 16.24 20.79 11.02
N ILE A 262 15.47 20.72 12.10
CA ILE A 262 15.57 19.66 13.12
C ILE A 262 15.26 18.30 12.50
N TYR A 263 14.21 18.21 11.67
CA TYR A 263 13.90 16.99 10.92
C TYR A 263 15.05 16.59 10.00
N MET A 264 15.62 17.51 9.22
CA MET A 264 16.70 17.21 8.29
C MET A 264 17.99 16.80 9.01
N GLN A 265 18.28 17.37 10.18
CA GLN A 265 19.39 16.94 11.02
C GLN A 265 19.18 15.51 11.52
N TRP A 266 17.98 15.19 12.02
CA TRP A 266 17.63 13.82 12.41
C TRP A 266 17.71 12.86 11.22
N TYR A 267 17.16 13.24 10.06
CA TYR A 267 17.13 12.42 8.86
C TYR A 267 18.55 12.06 8.40
N ARG A 268 19.43 13.06 8.30
CA ARG A 268 20.83 12.83 7.96
C ARG A 268 21.48 11.90 8.98
N GLY A 269 21.38 12.16 10.28
CA GLY A 269 21.97 11.28 11.29
C GLY A 269 21.42 9.84 11.27
N ALA A 270 20.12 9.67 11.05
CA ALA A 270 19.47 8.35 11.02
C ALA A 270 19.86 7.52 9.78
N TYR A 271 20.12 8.16 8.64
CA TYR A 271 20.33 7.48 7.37
C TYR A 271 21.75 7.66 6.78
N GLU A 272 22.62 8.48 7.38
CA GLU A 272 24.01 8.73 6.92
C GLU A 272 24.81 7.43 6.76
N SER A 273 24.67 6.49 7.70
CA SER A 273 25.34 5.17 7.62
C SER A 273 24.83 4.29 6.48
N ILE A 274 23.59 4.49 6.04
CA ILE A 274 22.98 3.78 4.92
C ILE A 274 23.49 4.38 3.60
N PHE A 275 23.62 5.71 3.52
CA PHE A 275 24.16 6.39 2.34
C PHE A 275 25.67 6.16 2.17
N SER A 276 26.44 6.09 3.26
CA SER A 276 27.88 5.80 3.20
C SER A 276 28.20 4.36 2.75
N GLN A 277 27.24 3.43 2.85
CA GLN A 277 27.37 2.06 2.31
C GLN A 277 26.95 1.94 0.84
N ILE A 278 26.33 2.98 0.28
CA ILE A 278 26.01 3.07 -1.15
C ILE A 278 27.20 3.74 -1.82
N THR A 279 28.27 2.98 -2.06
CA THR A 279 29.40 3.44 -2.86
C THR A 279 28.90 3.82 -4.26
N PRO A 280 29.38 4.93 -4.87
CA PRO A 280 29.12 5.17 -6.28
C PRO A 280 29.67 4.00 -7.09
N LEU A 281 28.89 3.50 -8.05
CA LEU A 281 29.40 2.62 -9.11
C LEU A 281 30.47 3.40 -9.88
N ASN A 282 31.74 3.29 -9.46
CA ASN A 282 32.86 3.66 -10.31
C ASN A 282 32.86 2.67 -11.48
N SER A 283 32.87 3.25 -12.68
CA SER A 283 32.93 2.56 -13.94
C SER A 283 34.23 1.75 -14.05
N SER A 284 34.17 0.46 -13.75
CA SER A 284 35.12 -0.53 -14.26
C SER A 284 34.30 -1.67 -14.86
N ASN A 285 34.09 -1.58 -16.17
CA ASN A 285 33.56 -2.65 -17.00
C ASN A 285 34.63 -3.74 -17.12
N ASP A 286 34.59 -4.75 -16.25
CA ASP A 286 35.29 -5.99 -16.52
C ASP A 286 34.32 -6.97 -17.17
N ASN A 287 34.53 -7.14 -18.47
CA ASN A 287 33.73 -8.00 -19.33
C ASN A 287 34.26 -9.44 -19.21
N VAL A 288 33.53 -10.30 -18.50
CA VAL A 288 33.75 -11.76 -18.57
C VAL A 288 32.41 -12.44 -18.85
N ASN A 289 32.28 -12.96 -20.08
CA ASN A 289 31.24 -13.88 -20.56
C ASN A 289 29.77 -13.40 -20.51
N GLY A 290 29.50 -12.12 -20.73
CA GLY A 290 28.20 -11.66 -21.26
C GLY A 290 26.97 -11.81 -20.35
N ILE A 291 27.15 -12.07 -19.05
CA ILE A 291 26.08 -12.05 -18.04
C ILE A 291 26.49 -11.08 -16.94
N ILE A 292 25.82 -9.92 -16.84
CA ILE A 292 25.97 -9.00 -15.72
C ILE A 292 25.20 -9.59 -14.53
N ILE A 293 25.90 -10.22 -13.58
CA ILE A 293 25.37 -10.56 -12.26
C ILE A 293 25.88 -9.51 -11.28
N SER A 294 25.02 -8.57 -10.88
CA SER A 294 25.32 -7.69 -9.74
C SER A 294 24.91 -8.38 -8.44
N ASN A 295 25.86 -9.02 -7.78
CA ASN A 295 25.75 -9.47 -6.40
C ASN A 295 26.17 -8.33 -5.47
N GLY A 296 25.31 -7.92 -4.55
CA GLY A 296 25.72 -7.08 -3.41
C GLY A 296 24.71 -6.00 -3.03
N PHE A 297 23.79 -6.34 -2.15
CA PHE A 297 23.26 -5.38 -1.18
C PHE A 297 23.44 -6.00 0.20
N SER A 298 23.95 -5.21 1.15
CA SER A 298 24.17 -5.61 2.53
C SER A 298 22.84 -5.98 3.21
N HIS A 299 22.89 -6.93 4.13
CA HIS A 299 21.77 -7.56 4.82
C HIS A 299 21.01 -6.61 5.77
N THR A 300 20.33 -5.59 5.25
CA THR A 300 19.41 -4.77 6.04
C THR A 300 18.00 -4.87 5.45
N ASN A 301 17.09 -5.47 6.21
CA ASN A 301 15.67 -5.54 5.87
C ASN A 301 15.08 -4.13 6.03
N PHE A 302 14.96 -3.38 4.94
CA PHE A 302 14.32 -2.06 4.98
C PHE A 302 12.81 -2.21 5.16
N THR A 303 12.25 -1.54 6.16
CA THR A 303 10.80 -1.34 6.33
C THR A 303 10.25 -0.49 5.18
N PRO A 304 8.94 -0.55 4.83
CA PRO A 304 8.35 0.27 3.75
C PRO A 304 8.52 1.77 4.02
N SER A 305 8.53 2.11 5.31
CA SER A 305 8.83 3.43 5.86
C SER A 305 10.19 3.97 5.40
N ALA A 306 11.24 3.14 5.40
CA ALA A 306 12.58 3.54 4.96
C ALA A 306 12.67 3.79 3.44
N VAL A 307 11.79 3.17 2.63
CA VAL A 307 11.72 3.45 1.18
C VAL A 307 10.83 4.64 0.87
N CYS A 308 9.75 4.86 1.62
CA CYS A 308 8.96 6.10 1.49
C CYS A 308 9.79 7.35 1.85
N ASN A 309 10.67 7.24 2.85
CA ASN A 309 11.59 8.31 3.26
C ASN A 309 12.74 8.59 2.26
N LYS A 310 12.97 7.73 1.26
CA LYS A 310 13.93 8.01 0.17
C LYS A 310 13.33 8.84 -0.96
N ILE A 311 12.01 8.94 -1.04
CA ILE A 311 11.30 9.60 -2.15
C ILE A 311 11.06 11.09 -1.88
N CYS A 312 11.33 11.58 -0.66
CA CYS A 312 11.18 12.99 -0.32
C CYS A 312 12.29 13.50 0.62
N PRO A 313 13.29 14.24 0.09
CA PRO A 313 14.02 15.26 0.84
C PRO A 313 13.10 16.43 1.25
#